data_AF-A0A1P8FE25-F1
#
_entry.id   AF-A0A1P8FE25-F1
#
_cell.length_a   1.000
_cell.length_b   1.000
_cell.length_c   1.000
_cell.angle_alpha   90.00
_cell.angle_beta   90.00
_cell.angle_gamma   90.00
#
_symmetry.space_group_name_H-M   'P 1'
#
loop_
_entity.id
_entity.type
_entity.pdbx_description
1 polymer ?
#
loop_
_entity_poly.entity_id
_entity_poly.type
_entity_poly.pdbx_seq_one_letter_code
_entity_poly.pdbx_strand_id
1 'polypeptide(L)'
;MPTIRFSAPAPVFDFRIDGDDPPVVDDPTELAALDGLKHDEIFSDYISDGGDKTLAEAGVSGGELEFRYDAKSKQLIGITEYTAPRLLTKSELALLKEYTVGQWSDGIGSNFFQERMSLGLAPQLPIDERAVSVEQRS
;
A
#
# COMPACT_ATOMS: atom_id res chain seq x y z
N MET A 1 13.48 11.50 -12.44
CA MET A 1 13.83 11.04 -11.07
C MET A 1 13.42 9.59 -11.00
N PRO A 2 14.29 8.69 -10.51
CA PRO A 2 13.92 7.30 -10.33
C PRO A 2 12.63 7.12 -9.53
N THR A 3 11.80 6.19 -9.99
CA THR A 3 10.56 5.80 -9.29
C THR A 3 10.75 4.44 -8.64
N ILE A 4 10.19 4.27 -7.45
CA ILE A 4 10.19 3.02 -6.70
C ILE A 4 8.74 2.67 -6.41
N ARG A 5 8.29 1.52 -6.89
CA ARG A 5 6.94 1.03 -6.72
C ARG A 5 6.95 -0.21 -5.84
N PHE A 6 6.14 -0.18 -4.79
CA PHE A 6 5.75 -1.35 -4.03
C PHE A 6 4.34 -1.75 -4.41
N SER A 7 4.10 -3.05 -4.55
CA SER A 7 2.75 -3.54 -4.83
C SER A 7 2.52 -4.92 -4.26
N ALA A 8 1.30 -5.17 -3.80
CA ALA A 8 0.87 -6.48 -3.32
C ALA A 8 -0.64 -6.69 -3.56
N PRO A 9 -1.10 -7.95 -3.66
CA PRO A 9 -2.52 -8.26 -3.64
C PRO A 9 -3.18 -7.71 -2.38
N ALA A 10 -4.34 -7.09 -2.54
CA ALA A 10 -5.14 -6.54 -1.47
C ALA A 10 -6.50 -7.26 -1.42
N PRO A 11 -6.67 -8.31 -0.59
CA PRO A 11 -7.99 -8.88 -0.34
C PRO A 11 -8.96 -7.80 0.14
N VAL A 12 -10.21 -7.90 -0.32
CA VAL A 12 -11.29 -6.97 0.07
C VAL A 12 -12.26 -7.73 0.94
N PHE A 13 -12.57 -7.18 2.10
CA PHE A 13 -13.51 -7.77 3.05
C PHE A 13 -14.86 -7.04 3.00
N ASP A 14 -15.94 -7.81 3.06
CA ASP A 14 -17.31 -7.30 3.05
C ASP A 14 -17.87 -7.16 4.47
N PHE A 15 -17.91 -5.91 4.94
CA PHE A 15 -18.47 -5.50 6.22
C PHE A 15 -19.93 -5.05 6.12
N ARG A 16 -20.58 -5.18 4.95
CA ARG A 16 -22.04 -4.98 4.84
C ARG A 16 -22.82 -6.14 5.44
N ILE A 17 -22.14 -7.28 5.64
CA ILE A 17 -22.68 -8.50 6.23
C ILE A 17 -22.23 -8.55 7.69
N ASP A 18 -23.20 -8.56 8.61
CA ASP A 18 -22.92 -8.65 10.05
C ASP A 18 -22.28 -10.01 10.39
N GLY A 19 -21.12 -9.98 11.05
CA GLY A 19 -20.40 -11.16 11.53
C GLY A 19 -19.02 -10.81 12.09
N ASP A 20 -18.47 -11.69 12.92
CA ASP A 20 -17.13 -11.51 13.50
C ASP A 20 -16.01 -11.73 12.47
N ASP A 21 -16.29 -12.52 11.42
CA ASP A 21 -15.38 -12.83 10.31
C ASP A 21 -16.02 -12.39 8.97
N PRO A 22 -15.75 -11.17 8.48
CA PRO A 22 -16.31 -10.68 7.23
C PRO A 22 -15.80 -11.54 6.04
N PRO A 23 -16.66 -11.94 5.10
CA PRO A 23 -16.23 -12.71 3.95
C PRO A 23 -15.36 -11.88 3.00
N VAL A 24 -14.46 -12.56 2.28
CA VAL A 24 -13.66 -11.94 1.21
C VAL A 24 -14.50 -11.80 -0.05
N VAL A 25 -14.48 -10.62 -0.65
CA VAL A 25 -15.13 -10.33 -1.94
C VAL A 25 -14.31 -10.89 -3.08
N ASP A 26 -14.94 -11.71 -3.93
CA ASP A 26 -14.37 -12.24 -5.17
C ASP A 26 -15.14 -11.78 -6.43
N ASP A 27 -16.22 -11.00 -6.27
CA ASP A 27 -16.99 -10.46 -7.38
C ASP A 27 -16.16 -9.42 -8.17
N PRO A 28 -15.87 -9.66 -9.47
CA PRO A 28 -15.06 -8.76 -10.28
C PRO A 28 -15.63 -7.35 -10.43
N THR A 29 -16.95 -7.17 -10.38
CA THR A 29 -17.60 -5.87 -10.53
C THR A 29 -17.39 -5.03 -9.29
N GLU A 30 -17.53 -5.64 -8.11
CA GLU A 30 -17.25 -4.97 -6.83
C GLU A 30 -15.77 -4.64 -6.68
N LEU A 31 -14.88 -5.55 -7.05
CA LEU A 31 -13.43 -5.28 -7.04
C LEU A 31 -13.04 -4.18 -8.03
N ALA A 32 -13.62 -4.18 -9.24
CA ALA A 32 -13.37 -3.13 -10.23
C ALA A 32 -13.91 -1.76 -9.81
N ALA A 33 -14.97 -1.70 -8.99
CA ALA A 33 -15.49 -0.45 -8.45
C ALA A 33 -14.52 0.23 -7.47
N LEU A 34 -13.52 -0.50 -6.96
CA LEU A 34 -12.45 0.02 -6.10
C LEU A 34 -11.20 0.42 -6.89
N ASP A 35 -11.21 0.30 -8.22
CA ASP A 35 -10.10 0.75 -9.06
C ASP A 35 -9.91 2.27 -8.97
N GLY A 36 -8.68 2.70 -8.69
CA GLY A 36 -8.34 4.11 -8.51
C GLY A 36 -8.70 4.67 -7.13
N LEU A 37 -9.12 3.82 -6.19
CA LEU A 37 -9.25 4.22 -4.79
C LEU A 37 -7.88 4.62 -4.23
N LYS A 38 -7.81 5.77 -3.54
CA LYS A 38 -6.59 6.31 -2.97
C LYS A 38 -6.76 6.67 -1.51
N HIS A 39 -5.64 6.73 -0.80
CA HIS A 39 -5.56 7.43 0.48
C HIS A 39 -4.87 8.78 0.28
N ASP A 40 -5.33 9.81 0.98
CA ASP A 40 -4.87 11.18 0.78
C ASP A 40 -3.53 11.48 1.49
N GLU A 41 -3.15 10.66 2.47
CA GLU A 41 -1.87 10.82 3.17
C GLU A 41 -0.67 10.30 2.36
N ILE A 42 0.43 11.04 2.46
CA ILE A 42 1.69 10.77 1.77
C ILE A 42 2.66 10.14 2.77
N PHE A 43 3.10 8.91 2.51
CA PHE A 43 3.90 8.16 3.48
C PHE A 43 5.22 8.88 3.79
N SER A 44 5.87 9.48 2.78
CA SER A 44 7.17 10.14 2.99
C SER A 44 7.15 11.27 4.02
N ASP A 45 5.98 11.85 4.31
CA ASP A 45 5.86 12.94 5.29
C ASP A 45 6.21 12.47 6.72
N TYR A 46 6.14 11.16 6.96
CA TYR A 46 6.43 10.53 8.25
C TYR A 46 7.72 9.70 8.25
N ILE A 47 8.52 9.77 7.19
CA ILE A 47 9.68 8.88 6.99
C ILE A 47 10.80 9.15 8.01
N SER A 48 10.81 10.32 8.64
CA SER A 48 11.75 10.72 9.68
C SER A 48 11.35 10.32 11.10
N ASP A 49 10.11 9.88 11.31
CA ASP A 49 9.53 9.74 12.64
C ASP A 49 9.99 8.46 13.36
N GLY A 50 10.45 7.46 12.59
CA GLY A 50 10.97 6.18 13.10
C GLY A 50 12.41 6.22 13.63
N GLY A 51 13.06 7.38 13.65
CA GLY A 51 14.42 7.56 14.19
C GLY A 51 15.57 7.16 13.25
N ASP A 52 15.35 6.25 12.29
CA ASP A 52 16.30 6.00 11.20
C ASP A 52 16.15 7.08 10.11
N LYS A 53 17.23 7.83 9.86
CA LYS A 53 17.24 8.94 8.88
C LYS A 53 17.72 8.52 7.50
N THR A 54 18.11 7.26 7.29
CA THR A 54 18.70 6.78 6.04
C THR A 54 17.83 7.11 4.82
N LEU A 55 16.51 6.88 4.91
CA LEU A 55 15.57 7.15 3.82
C LEU A 55 15.33 8.64 3.58
N ALA A 56 15.28 9.43 4.67
CA ALA A 56 15.16 10.88 4.59
C ALA A 56 16.42 11.50 3.94
N GLU A 57 17.61 11.04 4.32
CA GLU A 57 18.89 11.46 3.74
C GLU A 57 19.04 11.03 2.27
N ALA A 58 18.45 9.89 1.90
CA ALA A 58 18.37 9.46 0.51
C ALA A 58 17.43 10.34 -0.35
N GLY A 59 16.65 11.24 0.26
CA GLY A 59 15.74 12.16 -0.41
C GLY A 59 14.51 11.46 -0.98
N VAL A 60 14.04 10.40 -0.33
CA VAL A 60 12.80 9.70 -0.72
C VAL A 60 11.61 10.62 -0.48
N SER A 61 10.71 10.69 -1.46
CA SER A 61 9.46 11.47 -1.40
C SER A 61 8.30 10.73 -2.05
N GLY A 62 7.07 11.11 -1.73
CA GLY A 62 5.85 10.47 -2.22
C GLY A 62 5.40 9.33 -1.30
N GLY A 63 4.93 8.25 -1.89
CA GLY A 63 4.29 7.16 -1.15
C GLY A 63 2.80 7.37 -0.99
N GLU A 64 2.13 7.82 -2.05
CA GLU A 64 0.67 7.77 -2.13
C GLU A 64 0.24 6.30 -2.20
N LEU A 65 -0.77 5.92 -1.40
CA LEU A 65 -1.39 4.61 -1.49
C LEU A 65 -2.55 4.65 -2.50
N GLU A 66 -2.50 3.76 -3.48
CA GLU A 66 -3.55 3.58 -4.49
C GLU A 66 -3.88 2.10 -4.65
N PHE A 67 -5.15 1.81 -4.96
CA PHE A 67 -5.62 0.48 -5.33
C PHE A 67 -5.97 0.42 -6.81
N ARG A 68 -5.54 -0.65 -7.46
CA ARG A 68 -5.82 -0.92 -8.88
C ARG A 68 -6.37 -2.31 -9.06
N TYR A 69 -7.42 -2.43 -9.87
CA TYR A 69 -7.96 -3.71 -10.26
C TYR A 69 -7.14 -4.31 -11.41
N ASP A 70 -6.54 -5.48 -11.19
CA ASP A 70 -5.91 -6.25 -12.25
C ASP A 70 -6.89 -7.26 -12.84
N ALA A 71 -7.42 -6.95 -14.03
CA ALA A 71 -8.36 -7.81 -14.74
C ALA A 71 -7.79 -9.20 -15.11
N LYS A 72 -6.46 -9.37 -15.16
CA LYS A 72 -5.84 -10.66 -15.48
C LYS A 72 -5.89 -11.62 -14.30
N SER A 73 -5.47 -11.15 -13.12
CA SER A 73 -5.54 -11.94 -11.88
C SER A 73 -6.91 -11.89 -11.21
N LYS A 74 -7.77 -10.95 -11.62
CA LYS A 74 -9.06 -10.62 -10.99
C LYS A 74 -8.91 -10.23 -9.52
N GLN A 75 -7.86 -9.50 -9.20
CA GLN A 75 -7.54 -9.08 -7.85
C GLN A 75 -7.38 -7.56 -7.79
N LEU A 76 -7.67 -7.00 -6.61
CA LEU A 76 -7.24 -5.65 -6.30
C LEU A 76 -5.77 -5.69 -5.85
N ILE A 77 -4.98 -4.76 -6.34
CA ILE A 77 -3.56 -4.61 -6.04
C ILE A 77 -3.39 -3.25 -5.38
N GLY A 78 -2.90 -3.23 -4.14
CA GLY A 78 -2.46 -1.97 -3.54
C GLY A 78 -1.06 -1.63 -4.01
N ILE A 79 -0.82 -0.35 -4.24
CA ILE A 79 0.37 0.21 -4.86
C ILE A 79 0.78 1.43 -4.05
N THR A 80 2.08 1.52 -3.76
CA THR A 80 2.68 2.71 -3.17
C THR A 80 3.90 3.10 -3.99
N GLU A 81 3.89 4.33 -4.52
CA GLU A 81 4.96 4.84 -5.38
C GLU A 81 5.72 5.99 -4.74
N TYR A 82 7.05 5.85 -4.73
CA TYR A 82 8.00 6.84 -4.25
C TYR A 82 8.86 7.35 -5.39
N THR A 83 9.46 8.52 -5.17
CA THR A 83 10.53 9.04 -6.02
C THR A 83 11.77 9.36 -5.18
N ALA A 84 12.94 9.26 -5.81
CA ALA A 84 14.22 9.59 -5.19
C ALA A 84 15.12 10.35 -6.19
N PRO A 85 16.09 11.17 -5.71
CA PRO A 85 17.03 11.88 -6.58
C PRO A 85 18.00 10.94 -7.31
N ARG A 86 18.18 9.72 -6.81
CA ARG A 86 19.04 8.68 -7.39
C ARG A 86 18.43 7.29 -7.21
N LEU A 87 19.02 6.30 -7.88
CA LEU A 87 18.72 4.91 -7.58
C LEU A 87 19.13 4.61 -6.13
N LEU A 88 18.22 3.94 -5.43
CA LEU A 88 18.41 3.45 -4.08
C LEU A 88 19.28 2.20 -4.12
N THR A 89 20.15 2.06 -3.13
CA THR A 89 20.92 0.84 -2.91
C THR A 89 19.98 -0.27 -2.44
N LYS A 90 20.46 -1.53 -2.48
CA LYS A 90 19.68 -2.68 -1.99
C LYS A 90 19.25 -2.52 -0.52
N SER A 91 20.14 -1.96 0.31
CA SER A 91 19.85 -1.74 1.73
C SER A 91 18.78 -0.65 1.91
N GLU A 92 18.86 0.44 1.16
CA GLU A 92 17.85 1.51 1.19
C GLU A 92 16.49 1.02 0.65
N LEU A 93 16.48 0.18 -0.39
CA LEU A 93 15.24 -0.44 -0.88
C LEU A 93 14.62 -1.38 0.15
N ALA A 94 15.44 -2.14 0.89
CA ALA A 94 14.96 -3.01 1.95
C ALA A 94 14.35 -2.20 3.10
N LEU A 95 15.03 -1.14 3.54
CA LEU A 95 14.50 -0.22 4.56
C LEU A 95 13.19 0.44 4.11
N LEU A 96 13.13 0.91 2.85
CA LEU A 96 11.92 1.52 2.32
C LEU A 96 10.77 0.51 2.24
N LYS A 97 11.07 -0.76 1.94
CA LYS A 97 10.08 -1.84 1.92
C LYS A 97 9.50 -2.10 3.30
N GLU A 98 10.35 -2.28 4.30
CA GLU A 98 9.97 -2.48 5.70
C GLU A 98 9.10 -1.31 6.18
N TYR A 99 9.53 -0.08 5.90
CA TYR A 99 8.78 1.13 6.20
C TYR A 99 7.40 1.14 5.53
N THR A 100 7.32 0.83 4.23
CA THR A 100 6.06 0.82 3.47
C THR A 100 5.08 -0.19 4.04
N VAL A 101 5.56 -1.39 4.38
CA VAL A 101 4.73 -2.44 4.99
C VAL A 101 4.25 -2.04 6.38
N GLY A 102 5.09 -1.41 7.20
CA GLY A 102 4.69 -0.85 8.49
C GLY A 102 3.58 0.21 8.36
N GLN A 103 3.67 1.07 7.34
CA GLN A 103 2.62 2.05 7.05
C GLN A 103 1.32 1.38 6.57
N TRP A 104 1.40 0.28 5.81
CA TRP A 104 0.22 -0.50 5.42
C TRP A 104 -0.47 -1.18 6.61
N SER A 105 0.28 -1.62 7.63
CA SER A 105 -0.28 -2.39 8.74
C SER A 105 -0.81 -1.56 9.90
N ASP A 106 -0.07 -0.52 10.31
CA ASP A 106 -0.31 0.18 11.58
C ASP A 106 -0.53 1.69 11.37
N GLY A 107 0.10 2.28 10.35
CA GLY A 107 -0.07 3.67 9.99
C GLY A 107 -1.27 3.93 9.08
N ILE A 108 -1.00 4.54 7.94
CA ILE A 108 -2.01 4.96 6.96
C ILE A 108 -2.97 3.84 6.55
N GLY A 109 -2.45 2.62 6.38
CA GLY A 109 -3.29 1.49 5.97
C GLY A 109 -4.31 1.07 7.04
N SER A 110 -4.02 1.25 8.33
CA SER A 110 -4.96 0.92 9.41
C SER A 110 -6.11 1.94 9.48
N ASN A 111 -5.79 3.22 9.34
CA ASN A 111 -6.77 4.32 9.28
C ASN A 111 -7.68 4.17 8.06
N PHE A 112 -7.08 3.95 6.89
CA PHE A 112 -7.82 3.69 5.66
C PHE A 112 -8.74 2.47 5.80
N PHE A 113 -8.25 1.37 6.38
CA PHE A 113 -9.05 0.17 6.56
C PHE A 113 -10.29 0.47 7.41
N GLN A 114 -10.14 1.17 8.54
CA GLN A 114 -11.28 1.56 9.40
C GLN A 114 -12.29 2.46 8.67
N GLU A 115 -11.82 3.44 7.89
CA GLU A 115 -12.69 4.29 7.08
C GLU A 115 -13.49 3.43 6.09
N ARG A 116 -12.80 2.54 5.36
CA ARG A 116 -13.41 1.67 4.36
C ARG A 116 -14.36 0.64 4.96
N MET A 117 -14.07 0.14 6.16
CA MET A 117 -14.99 -0.72 6.92
C MET A 117 -16.34 -0.03 7.12
N SER A 118 -16.36 1.27 7.45
CA SER A 118 -17.60 2.03 7.62
C SER A 118 -18.39 2.20 6.32
N LEU A 119 -17.74 2.07 5.17
CA LEU A 119 -18.32 2.10 3.84
C LEU A 119 -18.68 0.70 3.31
N GLY A 120 -18.40 -0.35 4.09
CA GLY A 120 -18.79 -1.72 3.82
C GLY A 120 -17.77 -2.56 3.05
N LEU A 121 -16.91 -1.97 2.22
CA LEU A 121 -15.87 -2.72 1.48
C LEU A 121 -14.48 -2.20 1.81
N ALA A 122 -13.69 -3.05 2.49
CA ALA A 122 -12.38 -2.69 3.02
C ALA A 122 -11.25 -3.52 2.39
N PRO A 123 -10.40 -2.90 1.54
CA PRO A 123 -9.18 -3.54 1.07
C PRO A 123 -8.14 -3.58 2.18
N GLN A 124 -7.44 -4.70 2.33
CA GLN A 124 -6.36 -4.86 3.29
C GLN A 124 -5.07 -5.26 2.58
N LEU A 125 -3.98 -4.57 2.88
CA LEU A 125 -2.64 -4.91 2.38
C LEU A 125 -1.92 -5.87 3.32
N PRO A 126 -0.98 -6.69 2.80
CA PRO A 126 -0.30 -7.68 3.62
C PRO A 126 0.71 -7.04 4.55
N ILE A 127 0.88 -7.68 5.71
CA ILE A 127 1.89 -7.35 6.71
C ILE A 127 3.21 -8.12 6.43
N ASP A 128 3.16 -9.19 5.63
CA ASP A 128 4.35 -9.94 5.24
C ASP A 128 5.05 -9.31 4.03
N GLU A 129 6.25 -8.79 4.25
CA GLU A 129 7.12 -8.26 3.20
C GLU A 129 7.35 -9.22 2.03
N ARG A 130 7.29 -10.55 2.23
CA ARG A 130 7.51 -11.53 1.17
C ARG A 130 6.42 -11.49 0.09
N ALA A 131 5.22 -11.03 0.45
CA ALA A 131 4.12 -10.83 -0.49
C ALA A 131 4.27 -9.55 -1.32
N VAL A 132 5.21 -8.67 -0.96
CA VAL A 132 5.38 -7.36 -1.57
C VAL A 132 6.42 -7.40 -2.67
N SER A 133 5.97 -7.05 -3.88
CA SER A 133 6.83 -6.84 -5.04
C SER A 133 7.40 -5.42 -5.02
N VAL A 134 8.67 -5.29 -5.39
CA VAL A 134 9.36 -4.00 -5.52
C VAL A 134 9.91 -3.85 -6.93
N GLU A 135 9.65 -2.70 -7.54
CA GLU A 135 10.22 -2.33 -8.84
C GLU A 135 10.83 -0.93 -8.75
N GLN A 136 12.04 -0.76 -9.29
CA GLN A 136 12.68 0.54 -9.39
C GLN A 136 13.03 0.83 -10.84
N ARG A 137 12.63 2.01 -11.34
CA ARG A 137 12.88 2.49 -12.71
C ARG A 137 13.65 3.81 -12.66
N SER A 138 14.49 4.05 -13.66
CA SER A 138 15.31 5.28 -13.77
C SER A 138 14.69 6.32 -14.70
#